data_AF-A0A2E0DFK1-F1
#
_entry.id   AF-A0A2E0DFK1-F1
#
_cell.length_a   1.000
_cell.length_b   1.000
_cell.length_c   1.000
_cell.angle_alpha   90.00
_cell.angle_beta   90.00
_cell.angle_gamma   90.00
#
_symmetry.space_group_name_H-M   'P 1'
#
loop_
_entity.id
_entity.type
_entity.pdbx_description
1 polymer ?
#
loop_
_entity_poly.entity_id
_entity_poly.type
_entity_poly.pdbx_seq_one_letter_code
_entity_poly.pdbx_strand_id
1 'polypeptide(L)' 'MAGDGLIDPWSSDDETDYSRIVDKFGLDMVDPSALPNPGMLHRRGIVFAHRDLDVAL' A
#
# COMPACT_ATOMS: atom_id res chain seq x y z
N MET A 1 3.99 -20.22 -17.45
CA MET A 1 4.39 -18.82 -17.25
C MET A 1 3.59 -18.33 -16.07
N ALA A 2 4.19 -18.21 -14.88
CA ALA A 2 3.50 -17.64 -13.74
C ALA A 2 3.15 -16.19 -14.08
N GLY A 3 1.87 -15.83 -14.00
CA GLY A 3 1.43 -14.46 -14.19
C GLY A 3 2.14 -13.58 -13.17
N ASP A 4 2.70 -12.47 -13.62
CA ASP A 4 3.30 -11.46 -12.76
C ASP A 4 2.20 -10.86 -11.88
N GLY A 5 2.04 -11.40 -10.66
CA GLY A 5 1.01 -11.11 -9.65
C GLY A 5 0.02 -10.03 -10.10
N LEU A 6 -1.08 -10.46 -10.73
CA LEU A 6 -2.02 -9.54 -11.35
C LEU A 6 -2.99 -9.06 -10.28
N ILE A 7 -2.77 -7.86 -9.77
CA ILE A 7 -3.77 -7.11 -9.00
C ILE A 7 -4.33 -6.04 -9.92
N ASP A 8 -5.63 -6.07 -10.11
CA ASP A 8 -6.40 -5.09 -10.87
C ASP A 8 -7.75 -4.85 -10.17
N PRO A 9 -8.58 -3.90 -10.65
CA PRO A 9 -9.86 -3.58 -10.01
C PRO A 9 -10.90 -4.71 -10.00
N TRP A 10 -10.71 -5.78 -10.77
CA TRP A 10 -11.65 -6.90 -10.93
C TRP A 10 -11.12 -8.23 -10.41
N SER A 11 -9.80 -8.38 -10.27
CA SER A 11 -9.17 -9.60 -9.74
C SER A 11 -7.87 -9.28 -8.98
N SER A 12 -7.57 -10.14 -8.02
CA SER A 12 -6.26 -10.19 -7.37
C SER A 12 -5.79 -11.63 -7.36
N ASP A 13 -4.61 -11.89 -7.91
CA ASP A 13 -3.88 -13.13 -7.63
C ASP A 13 -3.42 -13.16 -6.16
N ASP A 14 -3.02 -14.32 -5.65
CA ASP A 14 -2.52 -14.53 -4.27
C ASP A 14 -1.13 -13.89 -4.02
N GLU A 15 -0.84 -12.71 -4.58
CA GLU A 15 0.40 -11.97 -4.33
C GLU A 15 0.36 -11.37 -2.93
N THR A 16 1.33 -11.76 -2.10
CA THR A 16 1.43 -11.32 -0.69
C THR A 16 2.65 -10.42 -0.44
N ASP A 17 3.50 -10.20 -1.44
CA ASP A 17 4.60 -9.26 -1.36
C ASP A 17 4.11 -7.83 -1.62
N TYR A 18 3.58 -7.20 -0.58
CA TYR A 18 3.07 -5.83 -0.65
C TYR A 18 4.14 -4.79 -0.99
N SER A 19 5.43 -5.06 -0.76
CA SER A 19 6.51 -4.14 -1.15
C SER A 19 6.62 -4.05 -2.67
N ARG A 20 6.51 -5.19 -3.36
CA ARG A 20 6.46 -5.22 -4.83
C ARG A 20 5.23 -4.51 -5.38
N ILE A 21 4.10 -4.60 -4.69
CA ILE A 21 2.88 -3.89 -5.10
C ILE A 21 3.12 -2.38 -5.04
N VAL A 22 3.72 -1.88 -3.96
CA VAL A 22 4.06 -0.44 -3.84
C VAL A 22 4.96 0.02 -4.99
N ASP A 23 6.03 -0.73 -5.28
CA ASP A 23 6.95 -0.41 -6.38
C ASP A 23 6.25 -0.47 -7.75
N LYS A 24 5.45 -1.52 -8.01
CA LYS A 24 4.74 -1.73 -9.29
C LYS A 24 3.75 -0.62 -9.59
N PHE A 25 3.05 -0.12 -8.57
CA PHE A 25 2.07 0.95 -8.72
C PHE A 25 2.64 2.37 -8.55
N GLY A 26 3.94 2.50 -8.22
CA GLY A 26 4.58 3.79 -7.97
C GLY A 26 3.90 4.54 -6.83
N LEU A 27 3.73 3.85 -5.71
CA LEU A 27 3.17 4.39 -4.47
C LEU A 27 4.28 4.62 -3.45
N ASP A 28 3.97 5.40 -2.42
CA ASP A 28 4.84 5.57 -1.26
C ASP A 28 4.30 4.77 -0.06
N MET A 29 5.19 4.36 0.83
CA MET A 29 4.80 3.66 2.06
C MET A 29 4.24 4.65 3.08
N VAL A 30 3.15 4.25 3.76
CA VAL A 30 2.60 5.01 4.89
C VAL A 30 3.55 4.93 6.07
N ASP A 31 3.96 6.09 6.58
CA ASP A 31 4.57 6.24 7.90
C ASP A 31 3.50 6.62 8.93
N PRO A 32 3.08 5.71 9.84
CA PRO A 32 2.08 6.02 10.84
C PRO A 32 2.52 7.10 11.84
N SER A 33 3.83 7.35 11.98
CA SER A 33 4.37 8.37 12.88
C SER A 33 4.20 9.79 12.36
N ALA A 34 4.03 9.96 11.04
CA ALA A 34 3.74 11.23 10.40
C ALA A 34 2.26 11.65 10.53
N LEU A 35 1.37 10.75 10.95
CA LEU A 35 -0.06 11.01 11.09
C LEU A 35 -0.40 11.65 12.45
N PRO A 36 -1.28 12.66 12.51
CA PRO A 36 -1.63 13.34 13.77
C PRO A 36 -2.40 12.44 14.77
N ASN A 37 -3.21 11.51 14.27
CA ASN A 37 -3.90 10.51 15.08
C ASN A 37 -4.06 9.20 14.29
N PRO A 38 -2.99 8.39 14.16
CA PRO A 38 -3.03 7.19 13.33
C PRO A 38 -4.04 6.19 13.90
N GLY A 39 -5.03 5.80 13.10
CA GLY A 39 -5.97 4.74 13.44
C GLY A 39 -5.31 3.35 13.52
N MET A 40 -6.05 2.37 14.02
CA MET A 40 -5.55 0.99 14.22
C MET A 40 -4.99 0.35 12.96
N LEU A 41 -5.59 0.60 11.79
CA LEU A 41 -5.17 -0.02 10.52
C LEU A 41 -3.81 0.50 10.03
N HIS A 42 -3.53 1.79 10.20
CA HIS A 42 -2.21 2.37 9.91
C HIS A 42 -1.15 1.78 10.83
N ARG A 43 -1.43 1.72 12.15
CA ARG A 43 -0.49 1.16 13.14
C ARG A 43 -0.19 -0.33 12.94
N ARG A 44 -1.10 -1.06 12.29
CA ARG A 44 -0.94 -2.49 11.98
C ARG A 44 -0.41 -2.75 10.57
N GLY A 45 -0.11 -1.70 9.79
CA GLY A 45 0.35 -1.85 8.41
C GLY A 45 -0.68 -2.44 7.44
N ILE A 46 -1.97 -2.33 7.75
CA ILE A 46 -3.05 -2.81 6.87
C ILE A 46 -3.35 -1.76 5.78
N VAL A 47 -3.33 -0.49 6.17
CA VAL A 47 -3.24 0.63 5.20
C VAL A 47 -1.77 0.98 5.12
N PHE A 48 -1.11 0.51 4.07
CA PHE A 48 0.36 0.49 3.98
C PHE A 48 0.95 1.39 2.90
N ALA A 49 0.15 1.84 1.92
CA ALA A 49 0.62 2.66 0.80
C ALA A 49 -0.28 3.86 0.55
N HIS A 50 0.29 4.94 -0.01
CA HIS A 50 -0.41 6.17 -0.35
C HIS A 50 0.17 6.85 -1.60
N ARG A 51 -0.49 7.94 -2.03
CA ARG A 51 0.02 8.91 -3.00
C ARG A 51 -0.30 10.32 -2.46
N ASP A 52 0.70 11.18 -2.43
CA ASP A 52 0.60 12.59 -2.02
C ASP A 52 -0.05 12.82 -0.63
N LEU A 53 0.15 11.89 0.31
CA LEU A 53 -0.41 12.01 1.66
C LEU A 53 0.22 13.17 2.43
N ASP A 54 1.51 13.41 2.22
CA ASP A 54 2.29 14.52 2.74
C ASP A 54 1.76 15.90 2.29
N VAL A 55 1.07 15.98 1.16
CA VAL A 55 0.41 17.21 0.69
C VAL A 55 -0.93 17.45 1.38
N ALA A 56 -1.62 16.38 1.77
CA ALA A 56 -2.96 16.43 2.36
C ALA A 56 -2.96 16.57 3.90
N LEU A 57 -1.86 16.25 4.56
CA LEU A 57 -1.66 16.36 6.02
C LEU A 57 -1.37 17.81 6.46
#